data_AF-A0A7V2RUK9-F1
#
_entry.id   AF-A0A7V2RUK9-F1
#
_cell.length_a   1.000
_cell.length_b   1.000
_cell.length_c   1.000
_cell.angle_alpha   90.00
_cell.angle_beta   90.00
_cell.angle_gamma   90.00
#
_symmetry.space_group_name_H-M   'P 1'
#
loop_
_entity.id
_entity.type
_entity.pdbx_description
1 polymer ?
#
loop_
_entity_poly.entity_id
_entity_poly.type
_entity_poly.pdbx_seq_one_letter_code
_entity_poly.pdbx_strand_id
1 'polypeptide(L)'
;MGTEIIGLIMLALLIGIIFLGFPIAFTLLALAFGFGYLALGKLVFSLAYFQTIGLMKVEELAAVPLFILMGFITEQAGLMERLFQAFRLL
;
A
#
# COMPACT_ATOMS: atom_id res chain seq x y z
N MET A 1 18.93 -20.64 -19.80
CA MET A 1 19.39 -19.25 -19.55
C MET A 1 18.16 -18.41 -19.25
N GLY A 2 17.42 -18.71 -18.17
CA GLY A 2 15.97 -18.50 -18.16
C GLY A 2 15.52 -17.91 -16.85
N THR A 3 15.05 -16.67 -16.83
CA THR A 3 14.58 -15.92 -15.64
C THR A 3 15.63 -15.39 -14.67
N GLU A 4 16.76 -16.07 -14.41
CA GLU A 4 17.74 -15.58 -13.42
C GLU A 4 18.44 -14.30 -13.90
N ILE A 5 18.83 -14.28 -15.18
CA ILE A 5 19.45 -13.11 -15.81
C ILE A 5 18.46 -11.93 -15.88
N ILE A 6 17.18 -12.24 -16.14
CA ILE A 6 16.10 -11.24 -16.18
C ILE A 6 15.93 -10.60 -14.80
N GLY A 7 15.96 -11.40 -13.73
CA GLY A 7 15.92 -10.92 -12.35
C GLY A 7 17.14 -10.07 -11.97
N LEU A 8 18.35 -10.46 -12.40
CA LEU A 8 19.57 -9.69 -12.15
C LEU A 8 19.55 -8.33 -12.86
N ILE A 9 19.09 -8.30 -14.11
CA ILE A 9 18.92 -7.06 -14.89
C ILE A 9 17.85 -6.17 -14.23
N MET A 10 16.73 -6.74 -13.77
CA MET A 10 15.67 -6.00 -13.08
C MET A 10 16.19 -5.34 -11.80
N LEU A 11 17.02 -6.05 -11.01
CA LEU A 11 17.62 -5.51 -9.80
C LEU A 11 18.61 -4.36 -10.09
N ALA A 12 19.46 -4.53 -11.11
CA ALA A 12 20.39 -3.47 -11.52
C ALA A 12 19.66 -2.22 -11.99
N LEU A 13 18.59 -2.39 -12.79
CA LEU A 13 17.75 -1.28 -13.25
C LEU A 13 17.01 -0.57 -12.12
N LEU A 14 16.46 -1.32 -11.16
CA LEU A 14 15.80 -0.75 -10.00
C LEU A 14 16.74 0.19 -9.24
N ILE A 15 17.95 -0.30 -8.94
CA ILE A 15 18.96 0.50 -8.23
C ILE A 15 19.33 1.74 -9.07
N GLY A 16 19.56 1.58 -10.37
CA GLY A 16 19.91 2.68 -11.27
C GLY A 16 18.84 3.79 -11.31
N ILE A 17 17.55 3.43 -11.40
CA ILE A 17 16.47 4.43 -11.48
C ILE A 17 16.20 5.10 -10.13
N ILE A 18 16.40 4.40 -9.01
CA ILE A 18 16.29 5.01 -7.68
C ILE A 18 17.32 6.14 -7.51
N PHE A 19 18.56 5.95 -7.99
CA PHE A 19 19.58 7.01 -7.95
C PHE A 19 19.24 8.22 -8.83
N LEU A 20 18.38 8.05 -9.83
CA LEU A 20 17.88 9.16 -10.64
C LEU A 20 16.85 10.03 -9.88
N GLY A 21 16.40 9.59 -8.70
CA GLY A 21 15.45 10.32 -7.85
C GLY A 21 13.99 10.15 -8.25
N PHE A 22 13.67 9.18 -9.12
CA PHE A 22 12.30 8.91 -9.52
C PHE A 22 11.51 8.19 -8.40
N PRO A 23 10.21 8.48 -8.18
CA PRO A 23 9.46 7.88 -7.08
C PRO A 23 9.38 6.36 -7.19
N ILE A 24 9.74 5.68 -6.09
CA ILE A 24 9.98 4.22 -6.05
C ILE A 24 8.74 3.42 -6.47
N ALA A 25 7.54 3.90 -6.13
CA ALA A 25 6.28 3.22 -6.47
C ALA A 25 6.10 3.02 -7.98
N PHE A 26 6.39 4.05 -8.77
CA PHE A 26 6.24 3.98 -10.23
C PHE A 26 7.31 3.09 -10.86
N THR A 27 8.56 3.12 -10.34
CA THR A 27 9.59 2.19 -10.81
C THR A 27 9.24 0.74 -10.54
N LEU A 28 8.75 0.43 -9.34
CA LEU A 28 8.36 -0.94 -8.99
C LEU A 28 7.22 -1.42 -9.87
N LEU A 29 6.22 -0.58 -10.13
CA LEU A 29 5.09 -0.91 -10.98
C LEU A 29 5.54 -1.16 -12.42
N ALA A 30 6.33 -0.25 -13.02
CA ALA A 30 6.82 -0.40 -14.38
C ALA A 30 7.73 -1.64 -14.54
N LEU A 31 8.63 -1.89 -13.59
CA LEU A 31 9.49 -3.08 -13.60
C LEU A 31 8.68 -4.37 -13.40
N ALA A 32 7.71 -4.37 -12.47
CA ALA A 32 6.86 -5.52 -12.21
C ALA A 32 6.02 -5.92 -13.44
N PHE A 33 5.45 -4.96 -14.17
CA PHE A 33 4.73 -5.27 -15.40
C PHE A 33 5.66 -5.59 -16.57
N GLY A 34 6.74 -4.82 -16.77
CA GLY A 34 7.68 -5.00 -17.88
C GLY A 34 8.47 -6.31 -17.77
N PHE A 35 9.28 -6.45 -16.72
CA PHE A 35 10.09 -7.66 -16.49
C PHE A 35 9.24 -8.84 -16.06
N GLY A 36 8.15 -8.62 -15.33
CA GLY A 36 7.20 -9.68 -15.02
C GLY A 36 6.59 -10.28 -16.28
N TYR A 37 6.16 -9.48 -17.26
CA TYR A 37 5.64 -10.00 -18.52
C TYR A 37 6.70 -10.80 -19.30
N LEU A 38 7.97 -10.37 -19.27
CA LEU A 38 9.05 -11.12 -19.89
C LEU A 38 9.34 -12.46 -19.18
N ALA A 39 9.18 -12.53 -17.86
CA ALA A 39 9.45 -13.74 -17.08
C ALA A 39 8.28 -14.73 -17.03
N LEU A 40 7.05 -14.24 -16.91
CA LEU A 40 5.84 -15.03 -16.63
C LEU A 40 4.78 -14.91 -17.74
N GLY A 41 4.98 -14.04 -18.74
CA GLY A 41 4.04 -13.81 -19.82
C GLY A 41 2.72 -13.20 -19.35
N LYS A 42 1.61 -13.72 -19.88
CA LYS A 42 0.25 -13.22 -19.60
C LYS A 42 -0.18 -13.42 -18.14
N LEU A 43 0.46 -14.33 -17.40
CA LEU A 43 0.13 -14.63 -16.00
C LEU A 43 0.30 -13.42 -15.07
N VAL A 44 1.22 -12.49 -15.39
CA VAL A 44 1.43 -11.28 -14.57
C VAL A 44 0.19 -10.42 -14.50
N PHE A 45 -0.56 -10.29 -15.59
CA PHE A 45 -1.79 -9.51 -15.58
C PHE A 45 -2.87 -10.16 -14.73
N SER A 46 -2.99 -11.49 -14.80
CA SER A 46 -3.92 -12.24 -13.94
C SER A 46 -3.53 -12.10 -12.46
N LEU A 47 -2.25 -12.23 -12.13
CA LEU A 47 -1.72 -12.06 -10.77
C LEU A 47 -1.94 -10.64 -10.25
N ALA A 48 -1.63 -9.62 -11.05
CA ALA A 48 -1.86 -8.22 -10.71
C ALA A 48 -3.35 -7.93 -10.46
N TYR A 49 -4.25 -8.49 -11.28
CA TYR A 49 -5.68 -8.40 -11.08
C TYR A 49 -6.13 -9.02 -9.75
N PHE A 50 -5.71 -10.26 -9.48
CA PHE A 50 -6.03 -10.93 -8.21
C PHE A 50 -5.46 -10.19 -7.00
N GLN A 51 -4.24 -9.67 -7.09
CA GLN A 51 -3.62 -8.90 -6.01
C GLN A 51 -4.36 -7.59 -5.75
N THR A 52 -4.83 -6.92 -6.81
CA THR A 52 -5.65 -5.70 -6.68
C THR A 52 -6.97 -5.99 -5.96
N ILE A 53 -7.63 -7.11 -6.28
CA ILE A 53 -8.83 -7.54 -5.52
C ILE A 53 -8.47 -7.87 -4.07
N GLY A 54 -7.31 -8.48 -3.83
CA GLY A 54 -6.81 -8.72 -2.48
C GLY A 54 -6.65 -7.43 -1.69
N LEU A 55 -6.07 -6.38 -2.30
CA LEU A 55 -5.93 -5.06 -1.70
C LEU A 55 -7.28 -4.39 -1.38
N MET A 56 -8.35 -4.69 -2.10
CA MET A 56 -9.68 -4.16 -1.79
C MET A 56 -10.34 -4.84 -0.59
N LYS A 57 -9.84 -6.00 -0.17
CA LYS A 57 -10.36 -6.78 0.97
C LYS A 57 -9.60 -6.52 2.27
N VAL A 58 -8.61 -5.64 2.24
CA VAL A 58 -7.81 -5.30 3.43
C VAL A 58 -8.68 -4.49 4.39
N GLU A 59 -8.73 -4.91 5.64
CA GLU A 59 -9.58 -4.29 6.67
C GLU A 59 -9.00 -2.96 7.16
N GLU A 60 -7.71 -2.73 6.93
CA GLU A 60 -6.97 -1.52 7.28
C GLU A 60 -7.57 -0.27 6.61
N LEU A 61 -8.03 -0.40 5.36
CA LEU A 61 -8.71 0.70 4.68
C LEU A 61 -10.10 0.97 5.27
N ALA A 62 -10.78 -0.05 5.77
CA ALA A 62 -12.07 0.05 6.44
C ALA A 62 -11.97 0.59 7.88
N ALA A 63 -10.79 0.45 8.51
CA ALA A 63 -10.52 1.00 9.83
C ALA A 63 -10.59 2.53 9.86
N VAL A 64 -10.24 3.22 8.77
CA VAL A 64 -10.21 4.69 8.73
C VAL A 64 -11.60 5.32 8.92
N PRO A 65 -12.65 4.96 8.14
CA PRO A 65 -14.00 5.46 8.39
C PRO A 65 -14.54 5.07 9.77
N LEU A 66 -14.26 3.85 10.24
CA LEU A 66 -14.72 3.37 11.53
C LEU A 66 -14.07 4.13 12.70
N PHE A 67 -12.80 4.49 12.54
CA PHE A 67 -12.07 5.34 13.49
C PHE A 67 -12.67 6.74 13.55
N ILE A 68 -12.99 7.34 12.40
CA ILE A 68 -13.67 8.64 12.34
C ILE A 68 -15.06 8.55 12.99
N LEU A 69 -15.80 7.47 12.74
CA LEU A 69 -17.11 7.24 13.34
C LEU A 69 -17.03 7.17 14.88
N MET A 70 -16.07 6.42 15.41
CA MET A 70 -15.82 6.35 16.86
C MET A 70 -15.56 7.74 17.44
N GLY A 71 -14.71 8.54 16.79
CA GLY A 71 -14.43 9.92 17.20
C GLY A 71 -15.69 10.77 17.24
N PHE A 72 -16.48 10.74 16.16
CA PHE A 72 -17.73 11.48 16.04
C PHE A 72 -18.76 11.09 17.13
N ILE A 73 -18.95 9.80 17.38
CA ILE A 73 -19.88 9.33 18.42
C ILE A 73 -19.41 9.79 19.81
N THR A 74 -18.10 9.74 20.08
CA THR A 74 -17.52 10.13 21.37
C THR A 74 -17.68 11.63 21.64
N GLU A 75 -17.53 12.45 20.60
CA GLU A 75 -17.77 13.90 20.64
C GLU A 75 -19.26 14.21 20.87
N GLN A 76 -20.17 13.59 20.11
CA GLN A 76 -21.61 13.81 20.26
C GLN A 76 -22.16 13.33 21.62
N ALA A 77 -21.57 12.29 22.20
CA ALA A 77 -21.95 11.79 23.52
C ALA A 77 -21.43 12.67 24.69
N GLY A 78 -20.69 13.75 24.39
CA GLY A 78 -20.11 14.64 25.39
C GLY A 78 -19.01 13.99 26.23
N LEU A 79 -18.48 12.84 25.79
CA LEU A 79 -17.53 12.05 26.57
C LEU A 79 -16.18 12.74 26.64
N MET A 80 -15.79 13.45 25.58
CA MET A 80 -14.54 14.22 25.53
C MET A 80 -14.55 15.39 26.52
N GLU A 81 -15.65 16.15 26.60
CA GLU A 81 -15.80 17.26 27.54
C GLU A 81 -15.77 16.77 28.98
N ARG A 82 -16.47 15.66 29.26
CA ARG A 82 -16.50 15.04 30.59
C ARG A 82 -15.12 14.51 30.99
N LEU A 83 -14.38 13.91 30.07
CA LEU A 83 -13.01 13.46 30.30
C LEU A 83 -12.08 14.63 30.58
N PHE A 84 -12.17 15.70 29.79
CA PHE A 84 -11.36 16.90 29.97
C PHE A 84 -11.62 17.57 31.34
N GLN A 85 -12.88 17.67 31.75
CA GLN A 85 -13.25 18.19 33.06
C GLN A 85 -12.73 17.31 34.21
N ALA A 86 -12.85 15.98 34.09
CA ALA A 86 -12.35 15.03 35.09
C ALA A 86 -10.83 15.17 35.27
N PHE A 87 -10.07 15.30 34.18
CA PHE A 87 -8.62 15.53 34.25
C PHE A 87 -8.24 16.91 34.79
N ARG A 88 -9.03 17.96 34.52
CA ARG A 88 -8.76 19.30 35.07
C ARG A 88 -9.01 19.41 36.58
N LEU A 89 -9.88 18.55 37.11
CA LEU A 89 -10.21 18.49 38.54
C LEU A 89 -9.24 17.63 39.35
N LEU A 90 -8.37 16.86 38.67
CA LEU A 90 -7.31 16.05 39.26
C LEU A 90 -6.02 16.87 39.40
#